data_AF-A0AAC8VSK7-F1
#
_entry.id   AF-A0AAC8VSK7-F1
#
_cell.length_a   1.000
_cell.length_b   1.000
_cell.length_c   1.000
_cell.angle_alpha   90.00
_cell.angle_beta   90.00
_cell.angle_gamma   90.00
#
_symmetry.space_group_name_H-M   'P 1'
#
loop_
_entity.id
_entity.type
_entity.pdbx_description
1 polymer ?
#
loop_
_entity_poly.entity_id
_entity_poly.type
_entity_poly.pdbx_seq_one_letter_code
_entity_poly.pdbx_strand_id
1 'polypeptide(L)'
;MGEFNKYGLSRTIPAEVKRQVRQKCGFGCVVCASPIVEYEHVEPTFALAKEHSPDAITLLCPTCHAKVTRRIYSKEKIKKAMLEPAALKIGKITDKLDFSDDEPLIQFAGQTFINCQIPVMFEGEPLLQVEKEDDAILISGRFYDSKGKLSLEIIRNEWVCGTGSWDITVIGPEISVIEKNRGPRLVLLVEPPKKLIIKRFDMLIRGVRLFGNADRLRVGNLVFSNSVIVNGRIGFNIN
;
A
#
# COMPACT_ATOMS: atom_id res chain seq x y z
N MET A 1 -13.05 -6.75 -25.89
CA MET A 1 -14.28 -7.00 -25.08
C MET A 1 -15.09 -5.71 -25.07
N GLY A 2 -16.42 -5.79 -25.20
CA GLY A 2 -17.29 -4.61 -25.15
C GLY A 2 -17.23 -3.89 -23.81
N GLU A 3 -17.37 -2.56 -23.86
CA GLU A 3 -17.44 -1.67 -22.69
C GLU A 3 -18.66 -1.96 -21.81
N PHE A 4 -19.74 -2.43 -22.44
CA PHE A 4 -21.01 -2.77 -21.80
C PHE A 4 -21.32 -4.25 -21.96
N ASN A 5 -22.06 -4.82 -21.00
CA ASN A 5 -22.65 -6.15 -21.14
C ASN A 5 -24.03 -6.11 -21.85
N LYS A 6 -24.68 -7.27 -22.00
CA LYS A 6 -25.99 -7.39 -22.66
C LYS A 6 -27.15 -6.64 -21.98
N TYR A 7 -26.94 -6.13 -20.76
CA TYR A 7 -27.91 -5.34 -20.01
C TYR A 7 -27.53 -3.86 -19.92
N GLY A 8 -26.50 -3.42 -20.66
CA GLY A 8 -26.03 -2.03 -20.62
C GLY A 8 -25.21 -1.67 -19.38
N LEU A 9 -24.76 -2.65 -18.58
CA LEU A 9 -23.87 -2.39 -17.45
C LEU A 9 -22.45 -2.16 -17.96
N SER A 10 -21.86 -0.99 -17.64
CA SER A 10 -20.47 -0.66 -17.95
C SER A 10 -19.50 -1.56 -17.17
N ARG A 11 -18.28 -1.78 -17.69
CA ARG A 11 -17.19 -2.40 -16.91
C ARG A 11 -16.68 -1.53 -15.76
N THR A 12 -16.99 -0.24 -15.77
CA THR A 12 -16.52 0.69 -14.74
C THR A 12 -17.30 0.51 -13.44
N ILE A 13 -16.68 -0.18 -12.48
CA ILE A 13 -17.23 -0.31 -11.13
C ILE A 13 -17.14 1.06 -10.41
N PRO A 14 -18.23 1.58 -9.82
CA PRO A 14 -18.22 2.83 -9.06
C PRO A 14 -17.20 2.81 -7.90
N ALA A 15 -16.58 3.96 -7.62
CA ALA A 15 -15.53 4.07 -6.61
C ALA A 15 -15.99 3.63 -5.21
N GLU A 16 -17.24 3.94 -4.87
CA GLU A 16 -17.90 3.52 -3.62
C GLU A 16 -17.98 2.00 -3.51
N VAL A 17 -18.47 1.32 -4.56
CA VAL A 17 -18.56 -0.14 -4.62
C VAL A 17 -17.18 -0.77 -4.53
N LYS A 18 -16.19 -0.25 -5.27
CA LYS A 18 -14.81 -0.73 -5.22
C LYS A 18 -14.26 -0.69 -3.79
N ARG A 19 -14.50 0.40 -3.05
CA ARG A 19 -14.07 0.53 -1.65
C ARG A 19 -14.73 -0.52 -0.76
N GLN A 20 -16.05 -0.67 -0.85
CA GLN A 20 -16.78 -1.66 -0.05
C GLN A 20 -16.28 -3.08 -0.32
N VAL A 21 -16.00 -3.43 -1.59
CA VAL A 21 -15.39 -4.72 -1.95
C VAL A 21 -14.01 -4.87 -1.30
N ARG A 22 -13.14 -3.85 -1.38
CA ARG A 22 -11.82 -3.91 -0.75
C ARG A 22 -11.90 -4.13 0.75
N GLN A 23 -12.77 -3.38 1.44
CA GLN A 23 -12.99 -3.54 2.88
C GLN A 23 -13.47 -4.95 3.23
N LYS A 24 -14.47 -5.47 2.50
CA LYS A 24 -14.99 -6.84 2.69
C LYS A 24 -13.93 -7.92 2.46
N CYS A 25 -13.00 -7.70 1.53
CA CYS A 25 -11.94 -8.66 1.20
C CYS A 25 -10.69 -8.52 2.09
N GLY A 26 -10.62 -7.50 2.96
CA GLY A 26 -9.41 -7.20 3.73
C GLY A 26 -8.27 -6.64 2.86
N PHE A 27 -8.59 -5.92 1.79
CA PHE A 27 -7.65 -5.25 0.87
C PHE A 27 -6.75 -6.16 0.04
N GLY A 28 -6.93 -7.48 0.12
CA GLY A 28 -6.16 -8.45 -0.66
C GLY A 28 -7.04 -9.49 -1.33
N CYS A 29 -6.41 -10.35 -2.13
CA CYS A 29 -7.03 -11.50 -2.74
C CYS A 29 -7.72 -12.37 -1.68
N VAL A 30 -9.01 -12.67 -1.85
CA VAL A 30 -9.75 -13.47 -0.86
C VAL A 30 -9.21 -14.89 -0.70
N VAL A 31 -8.42 -15.38 -1.65
CA VAL A 31 -7.84 -16.73 -1.63
C VAL A 31 -6.45 -16.77 -0.97
N CYS A 32 -5.61 -15.76 -1.19
CA CYS A 32 -4.18 -15.82 -0.80
C CYS A 32 -3.63 -14.52 -0.18
N ALA A 33 -4.48 -13.54 0.09
CA ALA A 33 -4.13 -12.25 0.70
C ALA A 33 -3.17 -11.33 -0.08
N SER A 34 -2.76 -11.70 -1.29
CA SER A 34 -1.93 -10.83 -2.14
C SER A 34 -2.63 -9.48 -2.40
N PRO A 35 -1.95 -8.34 -2.22
CA PRO A 35 -2.54 -7.00 -2.35
C PRO A 35 -2.64 -6.50 -3.80
N ILE A 36 -1.94 -7.15 -4.73
CA ILE A 36 -2.06 -6.87 -6.18
C ILE A 36 -3.30 -7.60 -6.69
N VAL A 37 -4.37 -6.84 -6.93
CA VAL A 37 -5.72 -7.39 -7.10
C VAL A 37 -6.47 -6.82 -8.29
N GLU A 38 -7.38 -7.65 -8.80
CA GLU A 38 -8.37 -7.35 -9.80
C GLU A 38 -9.77 -7.59 -9.20
N TYR A 39 -10.77 -6.87 -9.71
CA TYR A 39 -12.17 -7.06 -9.29
C TYR A 39 -12.80 -8.16 -10.14
N GLU A 40 -13.35 -9.18 -9.48
CA GLU A 40 -14.01 -10.29 -10.14
C GLU A 40 -15.50 -10.31 -9.80
N HIS A 41 -16.36 -10.33 -10.83
CA HIS A 41 -17.79 -10.58 -10.68
C HIS A 41 -18.01 -12.08 -10.49
N VAL A 42 -18.37 -12.49 -9.27
CA VAL A 42 -18.50 -13.89 -8.88
C VAL A 42 -19.89 -14.41 -9.25
N GLU A 43 -20.94 -13.78 -8.72
CA GLU A 43 -22.31 -14.20 -8.95
C GLU A 43 -23.30 -13.02 -8.81
N PRO A 44 -24.02 -12.65 -9.88
CA PRO A 44 -23.84 -13.11 -11.26
C PRO A 44 -22.46 -12.72 -11.83
N THR A 45 -21.99 -13.45 -12.83
CA THR A 45 -20.80 -13.02 -13.61
C THR A 45 -21.08 -11.71 -14.33
N PHE A 46 -20.04 -10.97 -14.73
CA PHE A 46 -20.21 -9.67 -15.40
C PHE A 46 -21.16 -9.74 -16.61
N ALA A 47 -21.12 -10.82 -17.40
CA ALA A 47 -22.02 -11.01 -18.55
C ALA A 47 -23.51 -11.09 -18.18
N LEU A 48 -23.82 -11.45 -16.94
CA LEU A 48 -25.18 -11.62 -16.42
C LEU A 48 -25.57 -10.57 -15.36
N ALA A 49 -24.61 -9.76 -14.88
CA ALA A 49 -24.85 -8.75 -13.87
C ALA A 49 -25.68 -7.58 -14.41
N LYS A 50 -26.65 -7.11 -13.62
CA LYS A 50 -27.43 -5.91 -13.94
C LYS A 50 -26.95 -4.68 -13.19
N GLU A 51 -26.10 -4.88 -12.18
CA GLU A 51 -25.54 -3.83 -11.34
C GLU A 51 -24.16 -4.26 -10.79
N HIS A 52 -23.42 -3.30 -10.24
CA HIS A 52 -22.22 -3.56 -9.46
C HIS A 52 -22.55 -3.67 -7.99
N SER A 53 -22.90 -4.87 -7.53
CA SER A 53 -23.11 -5.14 -6.11
C SER A 53 -21.78 -5.51 -5.42
N PRO A 54 -21.43 -4.88 -4.28
CA PRO A 54 -20.27 -5.27 -3.48
C PRO A 54 -20.35 -6.71 -2.93
N ASP A 55 -21.53 -7.31 -2.84
CA ASP A 55 -21.72 -8.71 -2.40
C ASP A 55 -21.51 -9.71 -3.54
N ALA A 56 -21.61 -9.25 -4.80
CA ALA A 56 -21.42 -10.05 -6.00
C ALA A 56 -19.98 -9.99 -6.54
N ILE A 57 -19.15 -9.08 -6.01
CA ILE A 57 -17.80 -8.78 -6.51
C ILE A 57 -16.78 -9.07 -5.41
N THR A 58 -15.62 -9.61 -5.80
CA THR A 58 -14.52 -9.91 -4.88
C THR A 58 -13.18 -9.42 -5.43
N LEU A 59 -12.14 -9.49 -4.61
CA LEU A 59 -10.76 -9.27 -5.03
C LEU A 59 -10.05 -10.59 -5.29
N LEU A 60 -9.43 -10.72 -6.45
CA LEU A 60 -8.52 -11.82 -6.77
C LEU A 60 -7.19 -11.26 -7.28
N CYS A 61 -6.07 -11.87 -6.89
CA CYS A 61 -4.80 -11.56 -7.54
C CYS A 61 -4.77 -12.13 -8.97
N PRO A 62 -3.91 -11.63 -9.87
CA PRO A 62 -3.84 -12.10 -11.25
C PRO A 62 -3.73 -13.63 -11.38
N THR A 63 -2.95 -14.26 -10.49
CA THR A 63 -2.80 -15.72 -10.45
C THR A 63 -4.09 -16.44 -10.09
N CYS A 64 -4.81 -16.00 -9.06
CA CYS A 64 -6.08 -16.63 -8.65
C CYS A 64 -7.19 -16.34 -9.65
N HIS A 65 -7.24 -15.13 -10.21
CA HIS A 65 -8.19 -14.74 -11.24
C HIS A 65 -8.01 -15.57 -12.52
N ALA A 66 -6.77 -15.80 -12.94
CA ALA A 66 -6.45 -16.67 -14.07
C ALA A 66 -6.88 -18.13 -13.83
N LYS A 67 -6.74 -18.64 -12.59
CA LYS A 67 -7.23 -19.98 -12.21
C LYS A 67 -8.75 -20.08 -12.29
N VAL A 68 -9.50 -19.03 -11.95
CA VAL A 68 -10.96 -18.99 -12.13
C VAL A 68 -11.31 -18.98 -13.63
N THR A 69 -10.66 -18.11 -14.39
CA THR A 69 -10.88 -17.98 -15.85
C THR A 69 -10.64 -19.30 -16.58
N ARG A 70 -9.58 -20.03 -16.21
CA ARG A 70 -9.23 -21.34 -16.77
C ARG A 70 -9.98 -22.51 -16.13
N ARG A 71 -10.98 -22.25 -15.28
CA ARG A 71 -11.80 -23.26 -14.58
C ARG A 71 -11.02 -24.22 -13.69
N ILE A 72 -9.81 -23.84 -13.28
CA ILE A 72 -9.00 -24.55 -12.27
C ILE A 72 -9.61 -24.30 -10.88
N TYR A 73 -10.08 -23.07 -10.62
CA TYR A 73 -10.87 -22.74 -9.44
C TYR A 73 -12.34 -22.57 -9.85
N SER A 74 -13.23 -23.28 -9.16
CA SER A 74 -14.67 -23.13 -9.36
C SER A 74 -15.19 -21.85 -8.71
N LYS A 75 -16.37 -21.37 -9.16
CA LYS A 75 -17.02 -20.20 -8.53
C LYS A 75 -17.42 -20.49 -7.10
N GLU A 76 -17.80 -21.73 -6.76
CA GLU A 76 -18.12 -22.17 -5.39
C GLU A 76 -16.90 -22.03 -4.48
N LYS A 77 -15.70 -22.37 -4.96
CA LYS A 77 -14.46 -22.14 -4.19
C LYS A 77 -14.28 -20.66 -3.86
N ILE A 78 -14.52 -19.78 -4.83
CA ILE A 78 -14.40 -18.33 -4.62
C ILE A 78 -15.46 -17.82 -3.65
N LYS A 79 -16.72 -18.26 -3.79
CA LYS A 79 -17.79 -17.92 -2.84
C LYS A 79 -17.44 -18.33 -1.41
N LYS A 80 -16.88 -19.54 -1.21
CA LYS A 80 -16.38 -19.97 0.10
C LYS A 80 -15.26 -19.06 0.62
N ALA A 81 -14.33 -18.66 -0.24
CA ALA A 81 -13.27 -17.73 0.14
C ALA A 81 -13.78 -16.32 0.47
N MET A 82 -14.88 -15.87 -0.14
CA MET A 82 -15.52 -14.58 0.19
C MET A 82 -16.13 -14.56 1.59
N LEU A 83 -16.62 -15.70 2.10
CA LEU A 83 -17.16 -15.81 3.47
C LEU A 83 -16.08 -15.63 4.52
N GLU A 84 -14.87 -16.09 4.22
CA GLU A 84 -13.73 -15.99 5.11
C GLU A 84 -12.44 -15.61 4.37
N PRO A 85 -12.31 -14.33 3.95
CA PRO A 85 -11.19 -13.86 3.14
C PRO A 85 -9.84 -14.11 3.79
N ALA A 86 -8.88 -14.61 3.02
CA ALA A 86 -7.54 -14.91 3.51
C ALA A 86 -6.86 -13.71 4.18
N ALA A 87 -6.98 -12.51 3.62
CA ALA A 87 -6.39 -11.30 4.20
C ALA A 87 -6.97 -10.95 5.57
N LEU A 88 -8.29 -11.12 5.76
CA LEU A 88 -8.94 -10.89 7.05
C LEU A 88 -8.57 -11.97 8.08
N LYS A 89 -8.48 -13.24 7.66
CA LYS A 89 -8.03 -14.34 8.52
C LYS A 89 -6.60 -14.15 9.02
N ILE A 90 -5.71 -13.70 8.13
CA ILE A 90 -4.29 -13.44 8.46
C ILE A 90 -4.14 -12.10 9.20
N GLY A 91 -5.06 -11.16 9.00
CA GLY A 91 -5.08 -9.83 9.61
C GLY A 91 -4.19 -8.81 8.88
N LYS A 92 -3.47 -9.21 7.83
CA LYS A 92 -2.55 -8.36 7.05
C LYS A 92 -2.50 -8.74 5.57
N ILE A 93 -2.03 -7.78 4.78
CA ILE A 93 -1.58 -7.94 3.40
C ILE A 93 -0.10 -7.56 3.30
N THR A 94 0.62 -8.18 2.37
CA THR A 94 2.05 -7.95 2.19
C THR A 94 2.46 -8.16 0.74
N ASP A 95 3.46 -7.42 0.28
CA ASP A 95 4.17 -7.67 -0.97
C ASP A 95 5.61 -7.12 -0.92
N LYS A 96 6.42 -7.47 -1.91
CA LYS A 96 7.81 -7.03 -2.01
C LYS A 96 7.92 -5.73 -2.80
N LEU A 97 8.77 -4.82 -2.32
CA LEU A 97 9.25 -3.68 -3.07
C LEU A 97 10.35 -4.17 -4.02
N ASP A 98 10.24 -3.80 -5.30
CA ASP A 98 11.32 -4.00 -6.26
C ASP A 98 12.34 -2.87 -6.10
N PHE A 99 13.31 -3.11 -5.20
CA PHE A 99 14.33 -2.15 -4.83
C PHE A 99 15.67 -2.88 -4.67
N SER A 100 16.66 -2.55 -5.50
CA SER A 100 17.90 -3.34 -5.61
C SER A 100 19.11 -2.60 -6.17
N ASP A 101 19.05 -1.27 -6.33
CA ASP A 101 20.13 -0.48 -6.93
C ASP A 101 21.21 -0.06 -5.91
N ASP A 102 22.47 -0.05 -6.33
CA ASP A 102 23.66 0.29 -5.52
C ASP A 102 23.67 1.74 -5.01
N GLU A 103 22.95 2.65 -5.66
CA GLU A 103 22.79 4.04 -5.22
C GLU A 103 21.33 4.34 -4.82
N PRO A 104 20.90 3.90 -3.62
CA PRO A 104 19.52 4.04 -3.20
C PRO A 104 19.13 5.52 -3.04
N LEU A 105 18.00 5.87 -3.65
CA LEU A 105 17.40 7.19 -3.57
C LEU A 105 16.09 7.13 -2.78
N ILE A 106 16.09 7.75 -1.61
CA ILE A 106 14.90 7.89 -0.79
C ILE A 106 14.40 9.32 -0.91
N GLN A 107 13.11 9.49 -1.20
CA GLN A 107 12.42 10.77 -1.04
C GLN A 107 11.47 10.67 0.13
N PHE A 108 11.61 11.58 1.09
CA PHE A 108 10.76 11.64 2.27
C PHE A 108 10.23 13.06 2.42
N ALA A 109 8.97 13.27 2.07
CA ALA A 109 8.27 14.55 2.18
C ALA A 109 9.06 15.76 1.59
N GLY A 110 9.42 15.67 0.31
CA GLY A 110 10.18 16.71 -0.40
C GLY A 110 11.68 16.75 -0.09
N GLN A 111 12.17 15.91 0.83
CA GLN A 111 13.61 15.79 1.13
C GLN A 111 14.18 14.58 0.37
N THR A 112 15.36 14.72 -0.21
CA THR A 112 16.01 13.68 -0.99
C THR A 112 17.26 13.18 -0.28
N PHE A 113 17.40 11.87 -0.17
CA PHE A 113 18.55 11.20 0.41
C PHE A 113 19.14 10.26 -0.63
N ILE A 114 20.42 10.45 -0.95
CA ILE A 114 21.16 9.64 -1.91
C ILE A 114 22.24 8.91 -1.13
N ASN A 115 22.23 7.58 -1.19
CA ASN A 115 23.18 6.72 -0.47
C ASN A 115 23.27 7.09 1.02
N CYS A 116 22.11 7.17 1.68
CA CYS A 116 22.00 7.52 3.10
C CYS A 116 21.51 6.30 3.90
N GLN A 117 22.28 5.90 4.92
CA GLN A 117 21.98 4.69 5.70
C GLN A 117 20.71 4.87 6.56
N ILE A 118 20.54 6.03 7.18
CA ILE A 118 19.38 6.33 8.03
C ILE A 118 18.81 7.68 7.60
N PRO A 119 17.96 7.73 6.55
CA PRO A 119 17.32 8.97 6.12
C PRO A 119 16.60 9.70 7.25
N VAL A 120 15.92 8.97 8.13
CA VAL A 120 15.19 9.54 9.27
C VAL A 120 15.41 8.68 10.51
N MET A 121 15.98 9.30 11.54
CA MET A 121 16.11 8.78 12.90
C MET A 121 15.18 9.55 13.83
N PHE A 122 14.53 8.84 14.75
CA PHE A 122 13.63 9.40 15.75
C PHE A 122 14.01 8.87 17.15
N GLU A 123 14.48 9.77 18.01
CA GLU A 123 14.99 9.52 19.37
C GLU A 123 15.88 8.26 19.45
N GLY A 124 16.89 8.20 18.58
CA GLY A 124 17.86 7.09 18.53
C GLY A 124 17.40 5.82 17.81
N GLU A 125 16.13 5.73 17.39
CA GLU A 125 15.62 4.63 16.59
C GLU A 125 15.50 5.00 15.10
N PRO A 126 15.98 4.16 14.16
CA PRO A 126 15.71 4.36 12.74
C PRO A 126 14.20 4.29 12.47
N LEU A 127 13.66 5.36 11.89
CA LEU A 127 12.29 5.39 11.36
C LEU A 127 12.26 4.92 9.91
N LEU A 128 13.33 5.22 9.17
CA LEU A 128 13.60 4.75 7.82
C LEU A 128 15.09 4.47 7.70
N GLN A 129 15.41 3.29 7.21
CA GLN A 129 16.77 2.75 7.16
C GLN A 129 17.01 2.05 5.82
N VAL A 130 18.23 2.15 5.34
CA VAL A 130 18.77 1.46 4.19
C VAL A 130 20.00 0.67 4.64
N GLU A 131 19.96 -0.64 4.43
CA GLU A 131 21.02 -1.58 4.77
C GLU A 131 21.59 -2.17 3.48
N LYS A 132 22.90 -2.38 3.44
CA LYS A 132 23.55 -3.19 2.41
C LYS A 132 23.95 -4.52 3.02
N GLU A 133 23.45 -5.61 2.46
CA GLU A 133 23.79 -6.97 2.86
C GLU A 133 24.19 -7.72 1.59
N ASP A 134 25.47 -8.11 1.53
CA ASP A 134 26.12 -8.57 0.30
C ASP A 134 25.88 -7.58 -0.87
N ASP A 135 25.27 -8.06 -1.96
CA ASP A 135 24.90 -7.27 -3.14
C ASP A 135 23.44 -6.75 -3.08
N ALA A 136 22.74 -6.95 -1.96
CA ALA A 136 21.35 -6.52 -1.81
C ALA A 136 21.23 -5.22 -1.00
N ILE A 137 20.37 -4.33 -1.48
CA ILE A 137 19.93 -3.15 -0.73
C ILE A 137 18.57 -3.41 -0.12
N LEU A 138 18.48 -3.24 1.20
CA LEU A 138 17.30 -3.56 1.99
C LEU A 138 16.78 -2.30 2.68
N ILE A 139 15.51 -2.01 2.48
CA ILE A 139 14.82 -0.89 3.12
C ILE A 139 13.97 -1.41 4.26
N SER A 140 14.05 -0.73 5.40
CA SER A 140 13.13 -0.92 6.53
C SER A 140 12.59 0.42 6.98
N GLY A 141 11.32 0.48 7.39
CA GLY A 141 10.73 1.72 7.89
C GLY A 141 9.36 1.56 8.50
N ARG A 142 9.01 2.43 9.44
CA ARG A 142 7.75 2.38 10.20
C ARG A 142 6.95 3.65 9.99
N PHE A 143 5.68 3.52 9.61
CA PHE A 143 4.78 4.65 9.35
C PHE A 143 3.52 4.54 10.19
N TYR A 144 3.23 5.61 10.93
CA TYR A 144 2.12 5.65 11.89
C TYR A 144 0.95 6.50 11.35
N ASP A 145 -0.24 6.29 11.88
CA ASP A 145 -1.39 7.16 11.62
C ASP A 145 -1.35 8.43 12.49
N SER A 146 -2.37 9.27 12.35
CA SER A 146 -2.47 10.51 13.13
C SER A 146 -2.70 10.31 14.63
N LYS A 147 -2.93 9.06 15.06
CA LYS A 147 -3.13 8.65 16.46
C LYS A 147 -1.95 7.86 17.01
N GLY A 148 -0.90 7.64 16.21
CA GLY A 148 0.30 6.89 16.58
C GLY A 148 0.16 5.38 16.51
N LYS A 149 -0.85 4.86 15.80
CA LYS A 149 -0.94 3.43 15.49
C LYS A 149 -0.17 3.13 14.20
N LEU A 150 0.61 2.06 14.20
CA LEU A 150 1.32 1.58 13.01
C LEU A 150 0.33 1.33 11.86
N SER A 151 0.56 1.99 10.73
CA SER A 151 -0.27 1.92 9.52
C SER A 151 0.36 1.06 8.42
N LEU A 152 1.66 1.21 8.23
CA LEU A 152 2.46 0.45 7.28
C LEU A 152 3.86 0.27 7.86
N GLU A 153 4.41 -0.91 7.66
CA GLU A 153 5.80 -1.22 7.97
C GLU A 153 6.49 -1.80 6.75
N ILE A 154 7.71 -1.37 6.48
CA ILE A 154 8.61 -2.02 5.53
C ILE A 154 9.63 -2.78 6.37
N ILE A 155 9.75 -4.08 6.12
CA ILE A 155 10.70 -4.98 6.77
C ILE A 155 11.56 -5.56 5.66
N ARG A 156 12.77 -5.04 5.49
CA ARG A 156 13.75 -5.54 4.51
C ARG A 156 13.13 -5.76 3.11
N ASN A 157 12.64 -4.68 2.51
CA ASN A 157 11.92 -4.62 1.23
C ASN A 157 10.54 -5.30 1.19
N GLU A 158 10.03 -5.89 2.28
CA GLU A 158 8.66 -6.37 2.35
C GLU A 158 7.77 -5.33 3.04
N TRP A 159 6.76 -4.80 2.34
CA TRP A 159 5.82 -3.88 2.96
C TRP A 159 4.60 -4.63 3.48
N VAL A 160 4.15 -4.25 4.68
CA VAL A 160 3.08 -4.91 5.41
C VAL A 160 2.05 -3.88 5.84
N CYS A 161 0.78 -4.16 5.58
CA CYS A 161 -0.35 -3.39 6.10
C CYS A 161 -1.34 -4.28 6.82
N GLY A 162 -1.83 -3.79 7.96
CA GLY A 162 -2.97 -4.40 8.65
C GLY A 162 -4.29 -4.13 7.92
N THR A 163 -5.27 -4.99 8.14
CA THR A 163 -6.62 -4.86 7.54
C THR A 163 -7.56 -3.90 8.29
N GLY A 164 -7.05 -3.16 9.28
CA GLY A 164 -7.85 -2.26 10.12
C GLY A 164 -7.97 -0.81 9.62
N SER A 165 -7.33 -0.47 8.49
CA SER A 165 -7.40 0.86 7.88
C SER A 165 -8.77 1.11 7.23
N TRP A 166 -9.16 2.37 7.06
CA TRP A 166 -10.41 2.69 6.35
C TRP A 166 -10.38 2.24 4.90
N ASP A 167 -9.26 2.47 4.21
CA ASP A 167 -9.06 1.97 2.85
C ASP A 167 -7.58 1.78 2.56
N ILE A 168 -7.27 0.81 1.71
CA ILE A 168 -5.92 0.55 1.20
C ILE A 168 -6.02 0.29 -0.29
N THR A 169 -5.16 0.94 -1.07
CA THR A 169 -5.10 0.76 -2.53
C THR A 169 -3.67 0.61 -3.00
N VAL A 170 -3.46 -0.31 -3.93
CA VAL A 170 -2.25 -0.41 -4.74
C VAL A 170 -2.63 -0.12 -6.18
N ILE A 171 -2.17 1.01 -6.73
CA ILE A 171 -2.49 1.45 -8.10
C ILE A 171 -1.18 1.75 -8.82
N GLY A 172 -0.78 0.84 -9.71
CA GLY A 172 0.55 0.90 -10.32
C GLY A 172 1.62 0.90 -9.23
N PRO A 173 2.53 1.89 -9.21
CA PRO A 173 3.60 1.97 -8.20
C PRO A 173 3.14 2.55 -6.86
N GLU A 174 1.91 3.07 -6.75
CA GLU A 174 1.45 3.81 -5.58
C GLU A 174 0.75 2.89 -4.57
N ILE A 175 1.24 2.87 -3.34
CA ILE A 175 0.60 2.28 -2.17
C ILE A 175 0.01 3.41 -1.33
N SER A 176 -1.31 3.38 -1.13
CA SER A 176 -2.06 4.40 -0.40
C SER A 176 -2.80 3.76 0.77
N VAL A 177 -2.55 4.22 1.99
CA VAL A 177 -3.27 3.81 3.22
C VAL A 177 -4.05 5.01 3.75
N ILE A 178 -5.37 4.85 3.89
CA ILE A 178 -6.30 5.91 4.31
C ILE A 178 -6.82 5.57 5.70
N GLU A 179 -6.66 6.49 6.66
CA GLU A 179 -7.04 6.26 8.06
C GLU A 179 -8.57 6.28 8.26
N LYS A 180 -9.25 7.26 7.65
CA LYS A 180 -10.71 7.46 7.73
C LYS A 180 -11.23 8.18 6.50
N ASN A 181 -12.55 8.21 6.33
CA ASN A 181 -13.16 8.95 5.23
C ASN A 181 -12.71 10.43 5.23
N ARG A 182 -12.16 10.90 4.10
CA ARG A 182 -11.52 12.23 3.95
C ARG A 182 -10.40 12.53 4.97
N GLY A 183 -9.82 11.49 5.57
CA GLY A 183 -8.80 11.60 6.60
C GLY A 183 -7.37 11.64 6.07
N PRO A 184 -6.39 11.60 6.99
CA PRO A 184 -4.99 11.41 6.68
C PRO A 184 -4.75 10.23 5.74
N ARG A 185 -3.76 10.40 4.85
CA ARG A 185 -3.33 9.38 3.91
C ARG A 185 -1.82 9.27 3.95
N LEU A 186 -1.35 8.05 4.15
CA LEU A 186 0.02 7.67 3.85
C LEU A 186 0.09 7.28 2.36
N VAL A 187 1.02 7.87 1.62
CA VAL A 187 1.25 7.57 0.19
C VAL A 187 2.72 7.25 -0.02
N LEU A 188 2.99 6.01 -0.43
CA LEU A 188 4.29 5.54 -0.87
C LEU A 188 4.26 5.29 -2.38
N LEU A 189 5.34 5.59 -3.08
CA LEU A 189 5.56 5.19 -4.46
C LEU A 189 6.92 4.52 -4.58
N VAL A 190 6.98 3.44 -5.35
CA VAL A 190 8.25 2.83 -5.75
C VAL A 190 8.48 3.14 -7.22
N GLU A 191 9.63 3.68 -7.55
CA GLU A 191 10.16 3.83 -8.91
C GLU A 191 11.35 2.86 -9.01
N PRO A 192 11.11 1.60 -9.39
CA PRO A 192 12.14 0.57 -9.42
C PRO A 192 13.27 0.90 -10.40
N PRO A 193 14.49 0.39 -10.16
CA PRO A 193 14.89 -0.39 -8.97
C PRO A 193 15.43 0.48 -7.82
N LYS A 194 15.42 1.81 -7.95
CA LYS A 194 16.31 2.68 -7.15
C LYS A 194 15.65 3.69 -6.24
N LYS A 195 14.34 3.94 -6.40
CA LYS A 195 13.71 5.09 -5.77
C LYS A 195 12.45 4.73 -4.99
N LEU A 196 12.47 5.05 -3.69
CA LEU A 196 11.32 4.96 -2.80
C LEU A 196 10.90 6.38 -2.40
N ILE A 197 9.62 6.69 -2.61
CA ILE A 197 9.05 8.01 -2.36
C ILE A 197 7.97 7.89 -1.30
N ILE A 198 8.23 8.43 -0.12
CA ILE A 198 7.26 8.67 0.93
C ILE A 198 6.68 10.07 0.69
N LYS A 199 5.66 10.12 -0.16
CA LYS A 199 5.12 11.37 -0.73
C LYS A 199 4.24 12.15 0.25
N ARG A 200 3.47 11.46 1.07
CA ARG A 200 2.52 12.10 2.00
C ARG A 200 2.34 11.26 3.25
N PHE A 201 2.27 11.91 4.40
CA PHE A 201 1.85 11.31 5.67
C PHE A 201 1.46 12.40 6.66
N ASP A 202 0.73 11.99 7.70
CA ASP A 202 0.45 12.80 8.88
C ASP A 202 0.44 11.83 10.05
N MET A 203 1.57 11.75 10.74
CA MET A 203 1.85 10.69 11.71
C MET A 203 2.22 11.27 13.07
N LEU A 204 1.78 10.59 14.12
CA LEU A 204 2.13 10.90 15.49
C LEU A 204 3.09 9.83 16.01
N ILE A 205 4.26 10.24 16.50
CA ILE A 205 5.26 9.31 17.04
C ILE A 205 5.66 9.83 18.41
N ARG A 206 5.34 9.06 19.47
CA ARG A 206 5.67 9.39 20.87
C ARG A 206 5.36 10.86 21.26
N GLY A 207 4.25 11.41 20.76
CA GLY A 207 3.82 12.79 21.04
C GLY A 207 4.33 13.85 20.06
N VAL A 208 5.29 13.52 19.19
CA VAL A 208 5.79 14.41 18.14
C VAL A 208 5.05 14.17 16.84
N ARG A 209 4.47 15.24 16.27
CA ARG A 209 3.75 15.15 15.00
C ARG A 209 4.67 15.44 13.82
N LEU A 210 4.74 14.48 12.91
CA LEU A 210 5.45 14.58 11.64
C LEU A 210 4.40 14.67 10.52
N PHE A 211 4.46 15.74 9.75
CA PHE A 211 3.59 15.93 8.58
C PHE A 211 4.44 16.07 7.33
N GLY A 212 4.09 15.32 6.30
CA GLY A 212 4.81 15.32 5.03
C GLY A 212 3.87 15.47 3.85
N ASN A 213 4.28 16.26 2.86
CA ASN A 213 3.68 16.28 1.53
C ASN A 213 4.80 16.25 0.46
N ALA A 214 4.43 16.43 -0.81
CA ALA A 214 5.38 16.35 -1.91
C ALA A 214 6.57 17.32 -1.82
N ASP A 215 6.43 18.43 -1.07
CA ASP A 215 7.37 19.56 -1.10
C ASP A 215 8.07 19.80 0.24
N ARG A 216 7.43 19.44 1.35
CA ARG A 216 7.87 19.81 2.69
C ARG A 216 7.61 18.75 3.74
N LEU A 217 8.57 18.67 4.65
CA LEU A 217 8.51 17.96 5.91
C LEU A 217 8.30 18.97 7.04
N ARG A 218 7.32 18.73 7.91
CA ARG A 218 7.14 19.48 9.14
C ARG A 218 7.31 18.55 10.34
N VAL A 219 8.16 18.97 11.28
CA VAL A 219 8.41 18.28 12.56
C VAL A 219 8.13 19.28 13.68
N GLY A 220 6.98 19.13 14.36
CA GLY A 220 6.51 20.16 15.29
C GLY A 220 6.36 21.53 14.59
N ASN A 221 7.13 22.52 15.04
CA ASN A 221 7.16 23.88 14.46
C ASN A 221 8.22 24.07 13.36
N LEU A 222 9.11 23.10 13.15
CA LEU A 222 10.16 23.17 12.14
C LEU A 222 9.63 22.73 10.78
N VAL A 223 10.01 23.43 9.73
CA VAL A 223 9.65 23.11 8.34
C VAL A 223 10.92 22.99 7.50
N PHE A 224 11.05 21.88 6.80
CA PHE A 224 12.13 21.57 5.87
C PHE A 224 11.54 21.44 4.46
N SER A 225 12.25 21.96 3.47
CA SER A 225 11.81 21.93 2.07
C SER A 225 13.02 21.80 1.16
N ASN A 226 12.92 20.95 0.14
CA ASN A 226 13.90 20.82 -0.94
C ASN A 226 15.35 20.58 -0.49
N SER A 227 15.56 19.84 0.60
CA SER A 227 16.91 19.46 1.05
C SER A 227 17.39 18.20 0.33
N VAL A 228 18.70 18.15 0.06
CA VAL A 228 19.38 16.98 -0.52
C VAL A 228 20.52 16.57 0.41
N ILE A 229 20.52 15.33 0.87
CA ILE A 229 21.58 14.72 1.66
C ILE A 229 22.22 13.61 0.83
N VAL A 230 23.55 13.65 0.70
CA VAL A 230 24.32 12.70 -0.13
C VAL A 230 25.39 12.04 0.74
N ASN A 231 25.52 10.72 0.66
CA ASN A 231 26.53 9.93 1.39
C ASN A 231 26.51 10.15 2.92
N GLY A 232 25.33 10.45 3.48
CA GLY A 232 25.16 10.70 4.92
C GLY A 232 24.90 9.42 5.71
N ARG A 233 25.51 9.26 6.89
CA ARG A 233 25.13 8.17 7.80
C ARG A 233 23.71 8.35 8.35
N ILE A 234 23.39 9.56 8.80
CA ILE A 234 22.06 9.95 9.28
C ILE A 234 21.65 11.22 8.55
N GLY A 235 20.43 11.22 7.99
CA GLY A 235 19.83 12.36 7.31
C GLY A 235 19.22 13.35 8.30
N PHE A 236 17.99 13.10 8.74
CA PHE A 236 17.38 13.83 9.86
C PHE A 236 17.51 13.03 11.15
N ASN A 237 18.02 13.67 12.19
CA ASN A 237 17.94 13.16 13.56
C ASN A 237 16.92 13.99 14.35
N ILE A 238 15.76 13.42 14.61
CA ILE A 238 14.67 14.05 15.36
C ILE A 238 14.78 13.54 16.80
N ASN A 239 15.14 14.43 17.73
CA ASN A 239 15.25 14.12 19.16
C ASN A 239 14.09 14.71 19.96
#